data_AF-A0A3D3GHJ4-F1
#
_entry.id   AF-A0A3D3GHJ4-F1
#
_cell.length_a   1.000
_cell.length_b   1.000
_cell.length_c   1.000
_cell.angle_alpha   90.00
_cell.angle_beta   90.00
_cell.angle_gamma   90.00
#
_symmetry.space_group_name_H-M   'P 1'
#
loop_
_entity.id
_entity.type
_entity.pdbx_description
1 polymer ?
#
loop_
_entity_poly.entity_id
_entity_poly.type
_entity_poly.pdbx_seq_one_letter_code
_entity_poly.pdbx_strand_id
1 'polypeptide(L)'
;MKKSQLLPSLSLFALLCSSPTWAGSPPAPFRCDIMKPALTAGKLSSCNDKVSWQYGLDDIRKTNPALFERTVQAQIAANSNVGSAIFTLPDGKKKTIYRSSFLNKAPGCINELVEKGGVRSVVNLYNKGDLDSHTQLSIEEKEHFQKAGAQIYTDVLNYQYKFKEVKKEKIIEKVAEIISVVKSVPGNVLMHCYGGMHRTGLVFAVMQKCFNKVPLEQVLNEYHCHVAYESEEKAGGRHKDNEELIRDYPCEKLSK
;
A
#
# COMPACT_ATOMS: atom_id res chain seq x y z
N MET A 1 54.85 -22.81 53.85
CA MET A 1 53.52 -22.48 53.29
C MET A 1 53.39 -20.96 53.16
N LYS A 2 52.76 -20.49 52.09
CA LYS A 2 52.87 -19.14 51.51
C LYS A 2 52.10 -18.05 52.27
N LYS A 3 52.77 -16.90 52.43
CA LYS A 3 52.39 -15.48 52.30
C LYS A 3 51.01 -14.96 52.79
N SER A 4 51.13 -14.07 53.78
CA SER A 4 50.43 -12.80 54.05
C SER A 4 49.76 -12.10 52.85
N GLN A 5 48.59 -11.49 53.09
CA GLN A 5 48.22 -10.16 52.57
C GLN A 5 47.01 -9.51 53.30
N LEU A 6 47.31 -8.38 53.98
CA LEU A 6 46.61 -7.08 54.08
C LEU A 6 45.50 -6.84 53.03
N LEU A 7 44.34 -6.19 53.23
CA LEU A 7 43.90 -4.99 54.00
C LEU A 7 42.34 -4.95 53.97
N PRO A 8 41.68 -4.08 54.75
CA PRO A 8 40.55 -3.32 54.21
C PRO A 8 40.61 -1.82 54.55
N SER A 9 40.44 -0.96 53.55
CA SER A 9 40.05 0.44 53.72
C SER A 9 38.88 0.72 52.79
N LEU A 10 37.66 0.72 53.34
CA LEU A 10 36.47 1.16 52.63
C LEU A 10 36.48 2.68 52.53
N SER A 11 36.71 3.21 51.34
CA SER A 11 36.41 4.60 51.01
C SER A 11 34.95 4.71 50.57
N LEU A 12 34.19 5.49 51.33
CA LEU A 12 32.80 5.84 51.12
C LEU A 12 32.71 6.86 49.98
N PHE A 13 32.41 6.42 48.76
CA PHE A 13 32.07 7.32 47.65
C PHE A 13 30.59 7.72 47.78
N ALA A 14 30.35 8.99 48.12
CA ALA A 14 29.05 9.61 48.03
C ALA A 14 28.64 9.70 46.55
N LEU A 15 27.67 8.86 46.17
CA LEU A 15 26.97 8.94 44.89
C LEU A 15 26.10 10.21 44.90
N LEU A 16 26.46 11.19 44.08
CA LEU A 16 25.57 12.27 43.68
C LEU A 16 24.37 11.66 42.94
N CYS A 17 23.21 11.71 43.57
CA CYS A 17 21.92 11.50 42.91
C CYS A 17 21.62 12.67 41.97
N SER A 18 22.21 12.67 40.78
CA SER A 18 21.65 13.39 39.64
C SER A 18 20.46 12.60 39.13
N SER A 19 19.27 13.02 39.53
CA SER A 19 18.00 12.61 38.92
C SER A 19 18.02 13.02 37.44
N PRO A 20 17.91 12.10 36.47
CA PRO A 20 17.55 12.50 35.13
C PRO A 20 16.07 12.91 35.16
N THR A 21 15.83 14.22 35.18
CA THR A 21 14.57 14.81 34.76
C THR A 21 14.37 14.50 33.28
N TRP A 22 13.38 13.65 33.01
CA TRP A 22 12.45 13.79 31.90
C TRP A 22 13.05 14.20 30.54
N ALA A 23 13.32 13.19 29.71
CA ALA A 23 12.86 13.22 28.33
C ALA A 23 12.07 11.93 28.14
N GLY A 24 10.75 12.06 28.11
CA GLY A 24 9.81 10.95 28.09
C GLY A 24 10.17 9.95 27.01
N SER A 25 10.04 8.67 27.33
CA SER A 25 10.02 7.65 26.29
C SER A 25 8.93 8.02 25.27
N PRO A 26 9.18 8.11 23.96
CA PRO A 26 8.14 7.82 23.01
C PRO A 26 8.43 6.44 22.41
N PRO A 27 7.98 5.31 22.98
CA PRO A 27 8.00 4.07 22.24
C PRO A 27 6.59 3.74 21.77
N ALA A 28 6.48 3.85 20.44
CA ALA A 28 5.67 3.05 19.53
C ALA A 28 4.19 3.44 19.31
N PRO A 29 3.69 3.34 18.05
CA PRO A 29 4.18 2.37 17.07
C PRO A 29 4.32 2.85 15.60
N PHE A 30 5.38 2.42 14.91
CA PHE A 30 5.27 2.26 13.46
C PHE A 30 4.48 0.97 13.24
N ARG A 31 3.24 1.10 12.75
CA ARG A 31 2.33 -0.01 12.48
C ARG A 31 2.12 -0.12 10.98
N CYS A 32 2.60 -1.19 10.37
CA CYS A 32 2.09 -1.65 9.09
C CYS A 32 0.74 -2.34 9.34
N ASP A 33 -0.20 -1.64 10.00
CA ASP A 33 -1.20 -2.29 10.86
C ASP A 33 -2.02 -3.32 10.07
N ILE A 34 -1.61 -4.59 10.20
CA ILE A 34 -2.37 -5.77 9.81
C ILE A 34 -3.47 -5.93 10.88
N MET A 35 -4.24 -4.87 11.15
CA MET A 35 -5.56 -5.03 11.75
C MET A 35 -6.33 -5.85 10.74
N LYS A 36 -6.44 -7.17 11.03
CA LYS A 36 -7.15 -8.20 10.25
C LYS A 36 -8.09 -7.52 9.26
N PRO A 37 -7.79 -7.46 7.95
CA PRO A 37 -8.72 -6.88 7.00
C PRO A 37 -10.07 -7.54 7.22
N ALA A 38 -11.01 -6.79 7.77
CA ALA A 38 -12.36 -7.23 8.05
C ALA A 38 -13.12 -7.23 6.74
N LEU A 39 -12.76 -8.16 5.85
CA LEU A 39 -13.47 -8.44 4.62
C LEU A 39 -13.63 -9.94 4.48
N THR A 40 -14.24 -10.55 5.50
CA THR A 40 -14.91 -11.84 5.40
C THR A 40 -16.30 -11.65 4.82
N ALA A 41 -16.43 -11.25 3.54
CA ALA A 41 -17.72 -11.08 2.82
C ALA A 41 -18.83 -10.28 3.56
N GLY A 42 -18.49 -9.63 4.69
CA GLY A 42 -19.40 -9.02 5.64
C GLY A 42 -19.30 -7.51 5.52
N LYS A 43 -20.44 -6.85 5.70
CA LYS A 43 -20.63 -5.39 5.57
C LYS A 43 -19.41 -4.61 6.08
N LEU A 44 -18.76 -3.88 5.17
CA LEU A 44 -17.90 -2.76 5.54
C LEU A 44 -18.76 -1.75 6.30
N SER A 45 -18.52 -1.59 7.61
CA SER A 45 -19.22 -0.58 8.41
C SER A 45 -18.67 0.83 8.19
N SER A 46 -17.37 0.93 7.87
CA SER A 46 -16.69 2.16 7.43
C SER A 46 -15.25 1.79 7.05
N CYS A 47 -14.72 2.37 5.98
CA CYS A 47 -13.28 2.36 5.75
C CYS A 47 -12.66 3.41 6.69
N ASN A 48 -11.80 2.97 7.59
CA ASN A 48 -11.14 3.83 8.58
C ASN A 48 -9.73 4.25 8.13
N ASP A 49 -9.38 4.01 6.87
CA ASP A 49 -8.08 4.39 6.33
C ASP A 49 -8.04 5.91 6.20
N LYS A 50 -7.22 6.54 7.05
CA LYS A 50 -7.00 7.99 7.03
C LYS A 50 -6.07 8.35 5.87
N VAL A 51 -6.58 8.25 4.65
CA VAL A 51 -5.88 8.76 3.47
C VAL A 51 -6.19 10.24 3.36
N SER A 52 -5.20 11.11 3.59
CA SER A 52 -5.33 12.56 3.47
C SER A 52 -4.35 13.06 2.41
N TRP A 53 -4.86 13.75 1.39
CA TRP A 53 -4.06 14.33 0.31
C TRP A 53 -4.20 15.83 0.29
N GLN A 54 -3.10 16.53 0.00
CA GLN A 54 -3.16 17.97 -0.17
C GLN A 54 -3.90 18.30 -1.47
N TYR A 55 -4.95 19.11 -1.35
CA TYR A 55 -5.66 19.68 -2.49
C TYR A 55 -4.72 20.64 -3.27
N GLY A 56 -4.86 20.72 -4.60
CA GLY A 56 -4.06 21.62 -5.46
C GLY A 56 -2.79 21.00 -6.06
N LEU A 57 -2.53 19.71 -5.86
CA LEU A 57 -1.36 19.02 -6.43
C LEU A 57 -1.30 19.07 -7.97
N ASP A 58 -2.43 19.14 -8.66
CA ASP A 58 -2.46 19.24 -10.13
C ASP A 58 -1.87 20.55 -10.65
N ASP A 59 -2.05 21.65 -9.91
CA ASP A 59 -1.45 22.93 -10.28
C ASP A 59 0.04 22.94 -9.99
N ILE A 60 0.46 22.38 -8.84
CA ILE A 60 1.88 22.20 -8.50
C ILE A 60 2.55 21.30 -9.54
N ARG A 61 1.90 20.24 -10.01
CA ARG A 61 2.43 19.34 -11.04
C ARG A 61 2.77 20.08 -12.34
N LYS A 62 1.94 21.04 -12.74
CA LYS A 62 2.15 21.84 -13.97
C LYS A 62 3.18 22.94 -13.78
N THR A 63 3.18 23.58 -12.61
CA THR A 63 3.96 24.81 -12.35
C THR A 63 5.33 24.53 -11.70
N ASN A 64 5.45 23.46 -10.92
CA ASN A 64 6.67 23.07 -10.21
C ASN A 64 6.74 21.53 -10.03
N PRO A 65 7.09 20.78 -11.09
CA PRO A 65 7.15 19.33 -11.07
C PRO A 65 8.03 18.75 -9.95
N ALA A 66 9.16 19.40 -9.63
CA ALA A 66 10.08 18.95 -8.58
C ALA A 66 9.49 19.13 -7.16
N LEU A 67 8.70 20.19 -6.93
CA LEU A 67 7.95 20.33 -5.67
C LEU A 67 6.82 19.33 -5.59
N PHE A 68 6.09 19.10 -6.69
CA PHE A 68 5.05 18.07 -6.77
C PHE A 68 5.63 16.70 -6.38
N GLU A 69 6.73 16.30 -7.01
CA GLU A 69 7.36 15.01 -6.76
C GLU A 69 7.82 14.85 -5.30
N ARG A 70 8.48 15.85 -4.72
CA ARG A 70 8.86 15.83 -3.29
C ARG A 70 7.65 15.77 -2.36
N THR A 71 6.59 16.50 -2.68
CA THR A 71 5.36 16.55 -1.88
C THR A 71 4.67 15.19 -1.90
N VAL A 72 4.55 14.56 -3.07
CA VAL A 72 3.92 13.25 -3.17
C VAL A 72 4.76 12.16 -2.50
N GLN A 73 6.08 12.18 -2.66
CA GLN A 73 6.95 11.23 -1.95
C GLN A 73 6.82 11.36 -0.43
N ALA A 74 6.75 12.58 0.10
CA ALA A 74 6.54 12.80 1.54
C ALA A 74 5.18 12.27 2.00
N GLN A 75 4.12 12.46 1.19
CA GLN A 75 2.78 11.94 1.50
C GLN A 75 2.73 10.41 1.45
N ILE A 76 3.38 9.77 0.47
CA ILE A 76 3.50 8.31 0.37
C ILE A 76 4.23 7.73 1.59
N ALA A 77 5.32 8.38 2.01
CA ALA A 77 6.07 7.95 3.18
C ALA A 77 5.27 8.10 4.49
N ALA A 78 4.41 9.12 4.58
CA ALA A 78 3.55 9.33 5.75
C ALA A 78 2.30 8.45 5.75
N ASN A 79 1.71 8.18 4.57
CA ASN A 79 0.44 7.49 4.40
C ASN A 79 0.56 6.45 3.28
N SER A 80 0.96 5.23 3.64
CA SER A 80 1.23 4.19 2.65
C SER A 80 -0.02 3.56 2.00
N ASN A 81 -1.21 4.07 2.33
CA ASN A 81 -2.50 3.64 1.77
C ASN A 81 -2.69 2.11 1.79
N VAL A 82 -2.24 1.46 2.87
CA VAL A 82 -2.22 0.00 2.98
C VAL A 82 -3.62 -0.50 3.30
N GLY A 83 -4.08 -1.49 2.56
CA GLY A 83 -5.33 -2.21 2.81
C GLY A 83 -5.21 -3.66 2.35
N SER A 84 -6.20 -4.49 2.64
CA SER A 84 -6.23 -5.86 2.13
C SER A 84 -7.61 -6.48 2.16
N ALA A 85 -7.76 -7.59 1.44
CA ALA A 85 -8.93 -8.46 1.51
C ALA A 85 -8.55 -9.91 1.17
N ILE A 86 -9.38 -10.85 1.61
CA ILE A 86 -9.27 -12.25 1.20
C ILE A 86 -10.18 -12.44 -0.01
N PHE A 87 -9.62 -12.94 -1.10
CA PHE A 87 -10.36 -13.24 -2.32
C PHE A 87 -10.49 -14.74 -2.49
N THR A 88 -11.72 -15.19 -2.79
CA THR A 88 -11.94 -16.55 -3.27
C THR A 88 -11.84 -16.53 -4.79
N LEU A 89 -10.75 -17.08 -5.32
CA LEU A 89 -10.45 -17.10 -6.75
C LEU A 89 -11.37 -18.09 -7.50
N PRO A 90 -11.47 -18.00 -8.84
CA PRO A 90 -12.33 -18.91 -9.63
C PRO A 90 -12.01 -20.40 -9.47
N ASP A 91 -10.78 -20.75 -9.10
CA ASP A 91 -10.36 -22.13 -8.82
C ASP A 91 -10.66 -22.58 -7.37
N GLY A 92 -11.38 -21.76 -6.60
CA GLY A 92 -11.73 -22.00 -5.20
C GLY A 92 -10.62 -21.67 -4.20
N LYS A 93 -9.41 -21.33 -4.65
CA LYS A 93 -8.32 -20.97 -3.74
C LYS A 93 -8.59 -19.63 -3.09
N LYS A 94 -8.27 -19.54 -1.79
CA LYS A 94 -8.29 -18.28 -1.06
C LYS A 94 -6.90 -17.64 -1.10
N LYS A 95 -6.87 -16.34 -1.40
CA LYS A 95 -5.64 -15.56 -1.47
C LYS A 95 -5.85 -14.21 -0.81
N THR A 96 -4.95 -13.82 0.08
CA THR A 96 -4.95 -12.45 0.61
C THR A 96 -4.25 -11.55 -0.39
N ILE A 97 -4.93 -10.48 -0.78
CA ILE A 97 -4.37 -9.45 -1.65
C ILE A 97 -4.32 -8.17 -0.85
N TYR A 98 -3.11 -7.64 -0.71
CA TYR A 98 -2.81 -6.36 -0.13
C TYR A 98 -2.76 -5.31 -1.23
N ARG A 99 -3.11 -4.07 -0.86
CA ARG A 99 -2.95 -2.87 -1.66
C ARG A 99 -2.11 -1.85 -0.91
N SER A 100 -1.38 -1.00 -1.62
CA SER A 100 -0.63 0.11 -1.01
C SER A 100 -0.23 1.16 -2.06
N SER A 101 0.38 2.25 -1.60
CA SER A 101 1.35 3.06 -2.35
C SER A 101 2.72 2.36 -2.43
N PHE A 102 3.75 3.04 -2.94
CA PHE A 102 5.14 2.59 -2.70
C PHE A 102 5.45 2.52 -1.20
N LEU A 103 6.28 1.54 -0.84
CA LEU A 103 6.73 1.20 0.52
C LEU A 103 8.26 1.26 0.66
N ASN A 104 9.00 1.78 -0.32
CA ASN A 104 10.46 1.84 -0.27
C ASN A 104 11.00 2.58 0.98
N LYS A 105 10.26 3.57 1.50
CA LYS A 105 10.61 4.29 2.74
C LYS A 105 10.01 3.67 4.01
N ALA A 106 9.42 2.48 3.91
CA ALA A 106 8.73 1.76 4.98
C ALA A 106 9.24 0.30 5.13
N PRO A 107 10.55 0.05 5.31
CA PRO A 107 11.12 -1.31 5.34
C PRO A 107 10.54 -2.20 6.45
N GLY A 108 10.14 -1.62 7.60
CA GLY A 108 9.44 -2.37 8.64
C GLY A 108 8.11 -2.96 8.14
N CYS A 109 7.38 -2.23 7.29
CA CYS A 109 6.11 -2.69 6.74
C CYS A 109 6.31 -3.78 5.70
N ILE A 110 7.34 -3.66 4.87
CA ILE A 110 7.75 -4.71 3.94
C ILE A 110 8.05 -6.01 4.69
N ASN A 111 8.83 -5.96 5.77
CA ASN A 111 9.13 -7.13 6.58
C ASN A 111 7.85 -7.74 7.19
N GLU A 112 6.96 -6.94 7.76
CA GLU A 112 5.71 -7.46 8.33
C GLU A 112 4.79 -8.10 7.26
N LEU A 113 4.68 -7.50 6.07
CA LEU A 113 3.91 -8.06 4.96
C LEU A 113 4.47 -9.41 4.50
N VAL A 114 5.79 -9.55 4.41
CA VAL A 114 6.41 -10.80 3.96
C VAL A 114 6.39 -11.87 5.06
N GLU A 115 6.79 -11.54 6.29
CA GLU A 115 6.91 -12.49 7.38
C GLU A 115 5.56 -12.91 7.95
N LYS A 116 4.69 -11.93 8.27
CA LYS A 116 3.38 -12.17 8.91
C LYS A 116 2.26 -12.21 7.90
N GLY A 117 2.29 -11.31 6.92
CA GLY A 117 1.26 -11.21 5.88
C GLY A 117 1.34 -12.31 4.82
N GLY A 118 2.43 -13.09 4.80
CA GLY A 118 2.64 -14.16 3.82
C GLY A 118 2.79 -13.66 2.39
N VAL A 119 3.14 -12.39 2.20
CA VAL A 119 3.38 -11.82 0.87
C VAL A 119 4.60 -12.51 0.27
N ARG A 120 4.40 -13.10 -0.91
CA ARG A 120 5.48 -13.73 -1.70
C ARG A 120 5.63 -13.10 -3.07
N SER A 121 4.69 -12.24 -3.45
CA SER A 121 4.69 -11.62 -4.76
C SER A 121 4.23 -10.17 -4.69
N VAL A 122 4.90 -9.31 -5.43
CA VAL A 122 4.56 -7.89 -5.57
C VAL A 122 4.20 -7.63 -7.03
N VAL A 123 3.10 -6.92 -7.25
CA VAL A 123 2.62 -6.50 -8.57
C VAL A 123 2.59 -4.97 -8.59
N ASN A 124 3.58 -4.38 -9.25
CA ASN A 124 3.73 -2.94 -9.42
C ASN A 124 2.99 -2.49 -10.68
N LEU A 125 1.88 -1.78 -10.50
CA LEU A 125 1.04 -1.23 -11.56
C LEU A 125 1.51 0.14 -12.06
N TYR A 126 2.70 0.58 -11.64
CA TYR A 126 3.19 1.89 -11.99
C TYR A 126 3.93 1.91 -13.32
N ASN A 127 3.41 2.70 -14.28
CA ASN A 127 4.03 2.89 -15.58
C ASN A 127 5.30 3.74 -15.47
N LYS A 128 6.45 3.17 -15.86
CA LYS A 128 7.75 3.83 -15.92
C LYS A 128 7.71 4.98 -16.94
N GLY A 129 7.28 6.17 -16.52
CA GLY A 129 7.15 7.32 -17.43
C GLY A 129 6.60 8.62 -16.85
N ASP A 130 5.73 8.62 -15.83
CA ASP A 130 5.10 9.91 -15.46
C ASP A 130 5.94 10.81 -14.52
N LEU A 131 6.98 10.29 -13.86
CA LEU A 131 8.01 11.05 -13.10
C LEU A 131 9.33 10.26 -13.05
N ASP A 132 10.45 10.96 -13.01
CA ASP A 132 11.80 10.36 -13.04
C ASP A 132 12.16 9.59 -11.76
N SER A 133 11.70 10.06 -10.58
CA SER A 133 12.00 9.35 -9.32
C SER A 133 11.43 7.96 -9.24
N HIS A 134 10.41 7.64 -10.04
CA HIS A 134 9.69 6.37 -9.94
C HIS A 134 10.54 5.17 -10.30
N THR A 135 11.46 5.33 -11.25
CA THR A 135 12.41 4.26 -11.59
C THR A 135 13.24 3.91 -10.35
N GLN A 136 13.72 4.92 -9.64
CA GLN A 136 14.51 4.73 -8.42
C GLN A 136 13.66 4.14 -7.29
N LEU A 137 12.44 4.65 -7.06
CA LEU A 137 11.54 4.12 -6.02
C LEU A 137 11.21 2.64 -6.23
N SER A 138 10.95 2.24 -7.47
CA SER A 138 10.65 0.84 -7.82
C SER A 138 11.87 -0.07 -7.66
N ILE A 139 13.08 0.40 -8.02
CA ILE A 139 14.33 -0.34 -7.79
C ILE A 139 14.55 -0.54 -6.28
N GLU A 140 14.49 0.54 -5.49
CA GLU A 140 14.67 0.48 -4.03
C GLU A 140 13.64 -0.45 -3.36
N GLU A 141 12.37 -0.33 -3.75
CA GLU A 141 11.31 -1.16 -3.18
C GLU A 141 11.50 -2.63 -3.51
N LYS A 142 11.84 -2.94 -4.77
CA LYS A 142 12.12 -4.30 -5.21
C LYS A 142 13.24 -4.92 -4.39
N GLU A 143 14.34 -4.18 -4.19
CA GLU A 143 15.46 -4.63 -3.34
C GLU A 143 15.00 -4.92 -1.91
N HIS A 144 14.19 -4.04 -1.32
CA HIS A 144 13.66 -4.25 0.03
C HIS A 144 12.76 -5.49 0.14
N PHE A 145 11.84 -5.71 -0.81
CA PHE A 145 10.98 -6.90 -0.82
C PHE A 145 11.76 -8.19 -1.03
N GLN A 146 12.74 -8.18 -1.93
CA GLN A 146 13.59 -9.34 -2.17
C GLN A 146 14.43 -9.68 -0.94
N LYS A 147 15.00 -8.66 -0.27
CA LYS A 147 15.73 -8.83 0.99
C LYS A 147 14.84 -9.38 2.12
N ALA A 148 13.56 -9.00 2.16
CA ALA A 148 12.60 -9.50 3.13
C ALA A 148 12.10 -10.94 2.82
N GLY A 149 12.35 -11.46 1.62
CA GLY A 149 11.99 -12.82 1.21
C GLY A 149 10.80 -12.94 0.25
N ALA A 150 10.38 -11.84 -0.39
CA ALA A 150 9.46 -11.92 -1.52
C ALA A 150 10.14 -12.62 -2.71
N GLN A 151 9.40 -13.48 -3.41
CA GLN A 151 9.93 -14.33 -4.48
C GLN A 151 9.81 -13.67 -5.85
N ILE A 152 8.72 -12.94 -6.08
CA ILE A 152 8.40 -12.33 -7.37
C ILE A 152 8.12 -10.85 -7.19
N TYR A 153 8.67 -10.03 -8.07
CA TYR A 153 8.32 -8.62 -8.23
C TYR A 153 8.03 -8.37 -9.71
N THR A 154 6.77 -8.11 -10.06
CA THR A 154 6.30 -7.97 -11.44
C THR A 154 5.89 -6.54 -11.71
N ASP A 155 6.55 -5.92 -12.69
CA ASP A 155 6.19 -4.61 -13.21
C ASP A 155 5.17 -4.74 -14.34
N VAL A 156 3.98 -4.19 -14.15
CA VAL A 156 2.96 -4.06 -15.19
C VAL A 156 3.13 -2.73 -15.89
N LEU A 157 3.70 -2.79 -17.09
CA LEU A 157 3.96 -1.60 -17.91
C LEU A 157 2.70 -1.15 -18.65
N ASN A 158 2.67 0.14 -19.01
CA ASN A 158 1.66 0.74 -19.89
C ASN A 158 0.20 0.60 -19.40
N TYR A 159 -0.04 0.50 -18.10
CA TYR A 159 -1.39 0.50 -17.55
C TYR A 159 -1.90 1.94 -17.34
N GLN A 160 -2.81 2.34 -18.24
CA GLN A 160 -3.56 3.59 -18.14
C GLN A 160 -4.99 3.34 -17.67
N TYR A 161 -5.56 4.30 -16.95
CA TYR A 161 -6.90 4.19 -16.35
C TYR A 161 -7.85 5.32 -16.76
N LYS A 162 -7.37 6.32 -17.52
CA LYS A 162 -8.18 7.47 -17.96
C LYS A 162 -8.71 7.26 -19.37
N PHE A 163 -10.00 7.50 -19.57
CA PHE A 163 -10.66 7.29 -20.86
C PHE A 163 -10.18 8.27 -21.93
N LYS A 164 -9.69 9.44 -21.52
CA LYS A 164 -9.07 10.42 -22.41
C LYS A 164 -7.73 9.94 -23.01
N GLU A 165 -7.06 8.98 -22.37
CA GLU A 165 -5.75 8.47 -22.77
C GLU A 165 -5.85 7.13 -23.51
N VAL A 166 -6.85 6.32 -23.15
CA VAL A 166 -7.03 4.97 -23.69
C VAL A 166 -8.51 4.59 -23.70
N LYS A 167 -8.93 3.85 -24.74
CA LYS A 167 -10.31 3.36 -24.86
C LYS A 167 -10.67 2.45 -23.68
N LYS A 168 -11.92 2.53 -23.20
CA LYS A 168 -12.45 1.75 -22.07
C LYS A 168 -12.20 0.24 -22.23
N GLU A 169 -12.36 -0.29 -23.44
CA GLU A 169 -12.16 -1.71 -23.74
C GLU A 169 -10.72 -2.15 -23.48
N LYS A 170 -9.74 -1.30 -23.81
CA LYS A 170 -8.32 -1.57 -23.58
C LYS A 170 -7.97 -1.55 -22.09
N ILE A 171 -8.62 -0.68 -21.32
CA ILE A 171 -8.49 -0.71 -19.86
C ILE A 171 -9.09 -2.00 -19.30
N ILE A 172 -10.25 -2.43 -19.79
CA ILE A 172 -10.89 -3.69 -19.38
C ILE A 172 -9.97 -4.89 -19.63
N GLU A 173 -9.40 -4.98 -20.83
CA GLU A 173 -8.42 -6.01 -21.20
C GLU A 173 -7.20 -5.99 -20.27
N LYS A 174 -6.66 -4.79 -19.98
CA LYS A 174 -5.49 -4.66 -19.12
C LYS A 174 -5.77 -5.02 -17.66
N VAL A 175 -6.95 -4.69 -17.14
CA VAL A 175 -7.39 -5.13 -15.81
C VAL A 175 -7.50 -6.66 -15.75
N ALA A 176 -8.02 -7.31 -16.79
CA ALA A 176 -8.09 -8.77 -16.85
C ALA A 176 -6.68 -9.39 -16.85
N GLU A 177 -5.74 -8.82 -17.63
CA GLU A 177 -4.33 -9.23 -17.67
C GLU A 177 -3.68 -9.11 -16.28
N ILE A 178 -3.85 -7.98 -15.59
CA ILE A 178 -3.33 -7.74 -14.25
C ILE A 178 -3.89 -8.77 -13.26
N ILE A 179 -5.20 -9.00 -13.27
CA ILE A 179 -5.84 -9.97 -12.38
C ILE A 179 -5.34 -11.39 -12.68
N SER A 180 -5.07 -11.72 -13.95
CA SER A 180 -4.44 -12.99 -14.33
C SER A 180 -3.05 -13.16 -13.71
N VAL A 181 -2.21 -12.10 -13.74
CA VAL A 181 -0.91 -12.09 -13.04
C VAL A 181 -1.09 -12.29 -11.53
N VAL A 182 -2.00 -11.54 -10.91
CA VAL A 182 -2.28 -11.67 -9.47
C VAL A 182 -2.74 -13.08 -9.10
N LYS A 183 -3.54 -13.74 -9.95
CA LYS A 183 -3.97 -15.14 -9.76
C LYS A 183 -2.80 -16.13 -9.86
N SER A 184 -1.88 -15.93 -10.80
CA SER A 184 -0.85 -16.93 -11.14
C SER A 184 0.38 -16.93 -10.22
N VAL A 185 0.70 -15.79 -9.60
CA VAL A 185 1.88 -15.68 -8.72
C VAL A 185 1.68 -16.39 -7.37
N PRO A 186 2.74 -16.91 -6.71
CA PRO A 186 2.63 -17.68 -5.47
C PRO A 186 2.28 -16.81 -4.24
N GLY A 187 1.79 -17.48 -3.19
CA GLY A 187 1.52 -16.86 -1.89
C GLY A 187 0.53 -15.71 -1.93
N ASN A 188 0.56 -14.84 -0.92
CA ASN A 188 -0.22 -13.61 -0.91
C ASN A 188 0.47 -12.52 -1.75
N VAL A 189 -0.31 -11.58 -2.25
CA VAL A 189 0.16 -10.54 -3.18
C VAL A 189 0.04 -9.16 -2.56
N LEU A 190 1.06 -8.33 -2.74
CA LEU A 190 0.91 -6.88 -2.65
C LEU A 190 0.77 -6.31 -4.07
N MET A 191 -0.32 -5.60 -4.33
CA MET A 191 -0.55 -4.89 -5.58
C MET A 191 -0.56 -3.39 -5.32
N HIS A 192 0.29 -2.62 -5.98
CA HIS A 192 0.39 -1.19 -5.71
C HIS A 192 0.63 -0.39 -6.99
N CYS A 193 0.44 0.92 -6.88
CA CYS A 193 0.91 1.89 -7.85
C CYS A 193 1.57 3.01 -7.05
N TYR A 194 1.69 4.22 -7.61
CA TYR A 194 2.37 5.31 -6.92
C TYR A 194 1.77 5.64 -5.55
N GLY A 195 0.51 6.10 -5.53
CA GLY A 195 -0.23 6.38 -4.29
C GLY A 195 -1.20 5.29 -3.84
N GLY A 196 -1.27 4.15 -4.55
CA GLY A 196 -2.25 3.10 -4.24
C GLY A 196 -3.72 3.45 -4.53
N MET A 197 -3.96 4.51 -5.29
CA MET A 197 -5.27 5.12 -5.49
C MET A 197 -5.97 4.65 -6.76
N HIS A 198 -5.51 5.11 -7.92
CA HIS A 198 -6.27 5.00 -9.16
C HIS A 198 -6.14 3.61 -9.78
N ARG A 199 -4.91 3.22 -10.17
CA ARG A 199 -4.62 1.94 -10.83
C ARG A 199 -4.90 0.77 -9.89
N THR A 200 -4.35 0.84 -8.69
CA THR A 200 -4.57 -0.16 -7.64
C THR A 200 -6.03 -0.22 -7.22
N GLY A 201 -6.65 0.93 -6.92
CA GLY A 201 -8.04 0.95 -6.48
C GLY A 201 -9.00 0.43 -7.54
N LEU A 202 -8.75 0.71 -8.82
CA LEU A 202 -9.58 0.20 -9.92
C LEU A 202 -9.54 -1.33 -10.00
N VAL A 203 -8.33 -1.92 -10.05
CA VAL A 203 -8.19 -3.38 -10.11
C VAL A 203 -8.77 -4.03 -8.86
N PHE A 204 -8.45 -3.49 -7.67
CA PHE A 204 -8.92 -4.05 -6.40
C PHE A 204 -10.46 -4.01 -6.28
N ALA A 205 -11.09 -2.90 -6.66
CA ALA A 205 -12.53 -2.75 -6.69
C ALA A 205 -13.22 -3.73 -7.67
N VAL A 206 -12.64 -3.93 -8.85
CA VAL A 206 -13.12 -4.92 -9.82
C VAL A 206 -13.05 -6.34 -9.23
N MET A 207 -11.97 -6.68 -8.54
CA MET A 207 -11.86 -7.98 -7.86
C MET A 207 -12.91 -8.14 -6.75
N GLN A 208 -13.17 -7.10 -5.96
CA GLN A 208 -14.18 -7.14 -4.89
C GLN A 208 -15.58 -7.36 -5.45
N LYS A 209 -15.94 -6.62 -6.50
CA LYS A 209 -17.20 -6.78 -7.23
C LYS A 209 -17.32 -8.19 -7.84
N CYS A 210 -16.28 -8.67 -8.51
CA CYS A 210 -16.41 -9.84 -9.37
C CYS A 210 -16.13 -11.18 -8.67
N PHE A 211 -15.18 -11.25 -7.75
CA PHE A 211 -14.85 -12.49 -7.02
C PHE A 211 -15.60 -12.58 -5.70
N ASN A 212 -15.56 -11.51 -4.90
CA ASN A 212 -16.22 -11.50 -3.59
C ASN A 212 -17.71 -11.13 -3.66
N LYS A 213 -18.21 -10.69 -4.82
CA LYS A 213 -19.62 -10.30 -5.03
C LYS A 213 -20.08 -9.22 -4.04
N VAL A 214 -19.16 -8.35 -3.62
CA VAL A 214 -19.46 -7.24 -2.72
C VAL A 214 -20.45 -6.30 -3.42
N PRO A 215 -21.50 -5.80 -2.74
CA PRO A 215 -22.44 -4.85 -3.32
C PRO A 215 -21.71 -3.63 -3.88
N LEU A 216 -22.12 -3.19 -5.08
CA LEU A 216 -21.44 -2.13 -5.83
C LEU A 216 -21.26 -0.83 -5.02
N GLU A 217 -22.26 -0.44 -4.23
CA GLU A 217 -22.17 0.75 -3.37
C GLU A 217 -21.04 0.62 -2.34
N GLN A 218 -20.86 -0.55 -1.74
CA GLN A 218 -19.77 -0.79 -0.79
C GLN A 218 -18.41 -0.78 -1.48
N VAL A 219 -18.32 -1.34 -2.70
CA VAL A 219 -17.09 -1.30 -3.51
C VAL A 219 -16.70 0.15 -3.83
N LEU A 220 -17.66 0.99 -4.19
CA LEU A 220 -17.40 2.40 -4.49
C LEU A 220 -17.06 3.20 -3.24
N ASN A 221 -17.71 2.94 -2.11
CA ASN A 221 -17.35 3.57 -0.83
C ASN A 221 -15.93 3.21 -0.39
N GLU A 222 -15.51 1.96 -0.57
CA GLU A 222 -14.13 1.54 -0.31
C GLU A 222 -13.16 2.26 -1.26
N TYR A 223 -13.47 2.32 -2.56
CA TYR A 223 -12.67 3.09 -3.51
C TYR A 223 -12.51 4.56 -3.08
N HIS A 224 -13.61 5.23 -2.71
CA HIS A 224 -13.64 6.62 -2.23
C HIS A 224 -12.72 6.86 -1.03
N CYS A 225 -12.76 5.97 -0.05
CA CYS A 225 -11.89 6.06 1.12
C CYS A 225 -10.41 6.07 0.73
N HIS A 226 -10.00 5.14 -0.13
CA HIS A 226 -8.61 5.02 -0.54
C HIS A 226 -8.14 6.08 -1.54
N VAL A 227 -9.05 6.89 -2.07
CA VAL A 227 -8.73 8.07 -2.89
C VAL A 227 -8.95 9.38 -2.14
N ALA A 228 -9.18 9.35 -0.82
CA ALA A 228 -9.43 10.55 0.00
C ALA A 228 -10.60 11.41 -0.53
N TYR A 229 -11.66 10.79 -1.03
CA TYR A 229 -12.86 11.51 -1.46
C TYR A 229 -13.70 11.92 -0.25
N GLU A 230 -14.00 13.23 -0.14
CA GLU A 230 -14.91 13.77 0.87
C GLU A 230 -16.22 14.29 0.23
N SER A 231 -16.13 14.94 -0.92
CA SER A 231 -17.24 15.57 -1.65
C SER A 231 -16.82 15.90 -3.09
N GLU A 232 -17.72 16.43 -3.93
CA GLU A 232 -17.34 16.86 -5.28
C GLU A 232 -16.33 18.03 -5.27
N GLU A 233 -16.46 18.96 -4.32
CA GLU A 233 -15.53 20.08 -4.12
C GLU A 233 -14.18 19.63 -3.56
N LYS A 234 -14.18 18.48 -2.88
CA LYS A 234 -13.02 17.84 -2.28
C LYS A 234 -12.90 16.41 -2.76
N ALA A 235 -12.66 16.27 -4.07
CA ALA A 235 -12.69 14.98 -4.73
C ALA A 235 -11.49 14.07 -4.38
N GLY A 236 -10.43 14.62 -3.77
CA GLY A 236 -9.19 13.88 -3.55
C GLY A 236 -8.61 13.34 -4.86
N GLY A 237 -8.25 12.06 -4.89
CA GLY A 237 -7.86 11.29 -6.08
C GLY A 237 -9.03 10.60 -6.79
N ARG A 238 -10.29 10.98 -6.53
CA ARG A 238 -11.42 10.35 -7.24
C ARG A 238 -11.35 10.66 -8.74
N HIS A 239 -11.53 9.63 -9.56
CA HIS A 239 -11.75 9.76 -10.99
C HIS A 239 -13.06 9.10 -11.42
N LYS A 240 -13.93 9.85 -12.14
CA LYS A 240 -15.22 9.37 -12.64
C LYS A 240 -15.07 8.17 -13.59
N ASP A 241 -14.05 8.19 -14.45
CA ASP A 241 -13.70 7.07 -15.35
C ASP A 241 -13.50 5.75 -14.58
N ASN A 242 -12.85 5.80 -13.41
CA ASN A 242 -12.66 4.61 -12.58
C ASN A 242 -13.99 4.08 -12.06
N GLU A 243 -14.86 4.95 -11.55
CA GLU A 243 -16.17 4.54 -11.04
C GLU A 243 -17.02 3.92 -12.15
N GLU A 244 -17.07 4.57 -13.32
CA GLU A 244 -17.78 4.05 -14.48
C GLU A 244 -17.24 2.68 -14.88
N LEU A 245 -15.91 2.52 -14.95
CA LEU A 245 -15.32 1.23 -15.27
C LEU A 245 -15.61 0.17 -14.20
N ILE A 246 -15.58 0.51 -12.90
CA ILE A 246 -15.96 -0.41 -11.82
C ILE A 246 -17.41 -0.86 -11.99
N ARG A 247 -18.35 0.07 -12.22
CA ARG A 247 -19.78 -0.25 -12.41
C ARG A 247 -19.99 -1.16 -13.62
N ASP A 248 -19.32 -0.85 -14.72
CA ASP A 248 -19.59 -1.50 -16.01
C ASP A 248 -18.69 -2.70 -16.27
N TYR A 249 -17.72 -2.99 -15.40
CA TYR A 249 -16.78 -4.09 -15.64
C TYR A 249 -17.50 -5.43 -15.83
N PRO A 250 -17.33 -6.10 -16.99
CA PRO A 250 -17.92 -7.40 -17.26
C PRO A 250 -17.18 -8.53 -16.51
N CYS A 251 -17.75 -9.01 -15.42
CA CYS A 251 -17.08 -9.99 -14.54
C CYS A 251 -16.75 -11.32 -15.22
N GLU A 252 -17.46 -11.69 -16.28
CA GLU A 252 -17.18 -12.87 -17.11
C GLU A 252 -15.81 -12.80 -17.81
N LYS A 253 -15.20 -11.62 -17.92
CA LYS A 253 -13.82 -11.48 -18.40
C LYS A 253 -12.79 -12.09 -17.44
N LEU A 254 -13.14 -12.31 -16.18
CA LEU A 254 -12.23 -12.86 -15.15
C LEU A 254 -12.38 -14.37 -14.92
N SER A 255 -13.37 -14.99 -15.58
CA SER A 255 -13.71 -16.41 -15.44
C SER A 255 -12.81 -17.35 -16.25
N LYS A 256 -11.85 -16.79 -17.01
CA LYS A 256 -10.86 -17.55 -17.78
C LYS A 256 -9.54 -17.69 -17.01
#